data_AF-A0A725SCD6-F1
#
_entry.id   AF-A0A725SCD6-F1
#
_cell.length_a   1.000
_cell.length_b   1.000
_cell.length_c   1.000
_cell.angle_alpha   90.00
_cell.angle_beta   90.00
_cell.angle_gamma   90.00
#
_symmetry.space_group_name_H-M   'P 1'
#
loop_
_entity.id
_entity.type
_entity.pdbx_description
1 polymer ?
#
loop_
_entity_poly.entity_id
_entity_poly.type
_entity_poly.pdbx_seq_one_letter_code
_entity_poly.pdbx_strand_id
1 'polypeptide(L)' 'MEKAKDMYQRKVRFPEDVRKAIEKNGGDECRQFNTELIYQLRKVYGLAGEKNAQA' A
#
# COMPACT_ATOMS: atom_id res chain seq x y z
N MET A 1 18.08 5.19 -0.93
CA MET A 1 17.95 5.48 -2.38
C MET A 1 17.88 4.21 -3.23
N GLU A 2 18.44 3.08 -2.79
CA GLU A 2 18.33 1.79 -3.52
C GLU A 2 16.91 1.23 -3.57
N LYS A 3 16.12 1.32 -2.48
CA LYS A 3 14.75 0.78 -2.41
C LYS A 3 13.77 1.30 -3.45
N ALA A 4 13.98 2.50 -3.99
CA ALA A 4 13.10 3.07 -5.01
C ALA A 4 13.42 2.55 -6.42
N LYS A 5 14.64 2.06 -6.66
CA LYS A 5 15.10 1.62 -7.99
C LYS A 5 14.50 0.27 -8.41
N ASP A 6 14.10 -0.58 -7.47
CA ASP A 6 13.47 -1.89 -7.74
C ASP A 6 11.94 -1.91 -7.57
N MET A 7 11.30 -0.75 -7.38
CA MET A 7 9.84 -0.70 -7.26
C MET A 7 9.18 -0.67 -8.64
N TYR A 8 8.39 -1.71 -8.94
CA TYR A 8 7.52 -1.71 -10.11
C TYR A 8 6.44 -0.62 -9.96
N GLN A 9 6.50 0.41 -10.80
CA GLN A 9 5.52 1.48 -10.83
C GLN A 9 4.49 1.26 -11.93
N ARG A 10 3.22 1.18 -11.55
CA ARG A 10 2.09 1.11 -12.49
C ARG A 10 0.98 2.04 -12.06
N LYS A 11 0.38 2.76 -13.03
CA LYS A 11 -0.83 3.55 -12.79
C LYS A 11 -2.04 2.61 -12.73
N VAL A 12 -2.77 2.66 -11.63
CA VAL A 12 -4.01 1.91 -11.41
C VAL A 12 -5.17 2.90 -11.27
N ARG A 13 -6.31 2.60 -11.90
CA ARG A 13 -7.54 3.36 -11.72
C ARG A 13 -8.38 2.67 -10.65
N PHE A 14 -8.87 3.44 -9.69
CA PHE A 14 -9.74 2.95 -8.64
C PHE A 14 -11.17 3.48 -8.85
N PRO A 15 -12.19 2.65 -8.66
CA PRO A 15 -13.54 3.12 -8.38
C PRO A 15 -13.56 4.12 -7.22
N GLU A 16 -14.51 5.06 -7.23
CA GLU A 16 -14.53 6.17 -6.26
C GLU A 16 -14.75 5.70 -4.82
N ASP A 17 -15.63 4.73 -4.63
CA ASP A 17 -15.89 4.06 -3.35
C ASP A 17 -14.62 3.40 -2.79
N VAL A 18 -13.89 2.67 -3.63
CA VAL A 18 -12.63 2.02 -3.25
C VAL A 18 -11.58 3.06 -2.85
N ARG A 19 -11.43 4.15 -3.63
CA ARG A 19 -10.51 5.24 -3.28
C ARG A 19 -10.86 5.85 -1.91
N LYS A 20 -12.13 6.17 -1.68
CA LYS A 20 -12.59 6.78 -0.41
C LYS A 20 -12.35 5.84 0.78
N ALA A 21 -12.56 4.54 0.60
CA ALA A 21 -12.28 3.56 1.65
C ALA A 21 -10.80 3.54 2.05
N ILE A 22 -9.88 3.59 1.06
CA ILE A 22 -8.44 3.63 1.32
C ILE A 22 -8.04 4.94 1.99
N GLU A 23 -8.55 6.09 1.53
CA GLU A 23 -8.27 7.40 2.14
C GLU A 23 -8.74 7.47 3.59
N LYS A 24 -9.95 6.97 3.87
CA LYS A 24 -10.50 6.94 5.23
C LYS A 24 -9.66 6.06 6.15
N ASN A 25 -9.41 4.82 5.76
CA ASN A 25 -8.61 3.89 6.56
C ASN A 25 -7.18 4.42 6.78
N GLY A 26 -6.58 5.02 5.75
CA GLY A 26 -5.28 5.67 5.86
C GLY A 26 -5.32 6.83 6.87
N GLY A 27 -6.35 7.67 6.82
CA GLY A 27 -6.55 8.74 7.79
C GLY A 27 -6.67 8.24 9.22
N ASP A 28 -7.48 7.21 9.46
CA ASP A 28 -7.70 6.60 10.78
C ASP A 28 -6.40 5.99 11.35
N GLU A 29 -5.54 5.47 10.48
CA GLU A 29 -4.25 4.85 10.82
C GLU A 29 -3.05 5.82 10.71
N CYS A 30 -3.28 7.12 10.46
CA CYS A 30 -2.25 8.13 10.22
C CYS A 30 -1.25 7.77 9.08
N ARG A 31 -1.73 7.11 8.02
CA ARG A 31 -0.97 6.68 6.85
C ARG A 31 -1.39 7.42 5.59
N GLN A 32 -0.41 7.65 4.72
CA GLN A 32 -0.68 8.14 3.36
C GLN A 32 -1.37 7.06 2.51
N PHE A 33 -2.14 7.49 1.51
CA PHE A 33 -2.90 6.61 0.60
C PHE A 33 -2.07 5.43 0.06
N ASN A 34 -0.87 5.70 -0.47
CA ASN A 34 -0.03 4.65 -1.04
C ASN A 34 0.48 3.66 0.01
N THR A 35 0.80 4.15 1.22
CA THR A 35 1.22 3.29 2.33
C THR A 35 0.09 2.37 2.74
N GLU A 36 -1.12 2.90 2.84
CA GLU A 36 -2.30 2.12 3.19
C GLU A 36 -2.69 1.13 2.08
N LEU A 37 -2.64 1.56 0.82
CA LEU A 37 -2.85 0.68 -0.33
C LEU A 37 -1.88 -0.50 -0.31
N ILE A 38 -0.58 -0.24 -0.13
CA ILE A 38 0.44 -1.31 -0.07
C ILE A 38 0.20 -2.21 1.14
N TYR A 39 -0.15 -1.65 2.30
CA TYR A 39 -0.44 -2.41 3.50
C TYR A 39 -1.63 -3.37 3.29
N GLN A 40 -2.74 -2.88 2.77
CA GLN A 40 -3.93 -3.70 2.50
C GLN A 40 -3.66 -4.78 1.46
N LEU A 41 -2.93 -4.44 0.38
CA LEU A 41 -2.50 -5.43 -0.60
C LEU A 41 -1.65 -6.53 0.04
N ARG A 42 -0.62 -6.14 0.81
CA ARG A 42 0.22 -7.11 1.53
C ARG A 42 -0.61 -7.98 2.46
N LYS A 43 -1.57 -7.41 3.19
CA LYS A 43 -2.46 -8.15 4.08
C LYS A 43 -3.28 -9.21 3.33
N VAL A 44 -3.90 -8.84 2.20
CA VAL A 44 -4.70 -9.76 1.38
C VAL A 44 -3.85 -10.89 0.79
N TYR A 45 -2.61 -10.59 0.38
CA TYR A 45 -1.68 -11.59 -0.11
C TYR A 45 -0.93 -12.36 1.00
N GLY A 46 -1.27 -12.17 2.27
CA GLY A 46 -0.62 -12.88 3.39
C GLY A 46 0.81 -12.40 3.72
N LEU A 47 1.23 -11.26 3.18
CA LEU A 47 2.56 -10.65 3.37
C LEU A 47 2.59 -9.66 4.57
N ALA A 48 1.52 -9.61 5.37
CA ALA A 48 1.46 -8.76 6.56
C ALA A 48 2.28 -9.40 7.70
N GLY A 49 3.40 -8.77 8.06
CA GLY A 49 4.33 -9.28 9.06
C GLY A 49 5.71 -9.64 8.50
N GLU A 50 5.82 -9.83 7.18
CA GLU A 50 7.09 -9.88 6.47
C GLU A 50 7.70 -8.46 6.43
N LYS A 51 8.27 -8.03 7.55
CA LYS A 51 9.22 -6.92 7.59
C LYS A 51 10.37 -7.29 6.67
N ASN A 52 10.44 -6.68 5.48
CA ASN A 52 11.64 -6.63 4.63
C ASN A 52 12.54 -7.87 4.76
N ALA A 53 12.02 -9.07 4.47
CA ALA A 53 12.83 -10.29 4.47
C ALA A 53 13.67 -10.43 3.20
N GLN A 54 13.98 -9.31 2.54
CA GLN A 54 15.01 -9.22 1.53
C GLN A 54 15.95 -8.09 1.94
N ALA A 55 17.15 -8.53 2.30
CA ALA A 55 18.35 -7.78 2.60
C ALA A 55 18.79 -6.90 1.42
#